data_AF-A0A3D9IFG7-F1
#
_entry.id   AF-A0A3D9IFG7-F1
#
_cell.length_a   1.000
_cell.length_b   1.000
_cell.length_c   1.000
_cell.angle_alpha   90.00
_cell.angle_beta   90.00
_cell.angle_gamma   90.00
#
_symmetry.space_group_name_H-M   'P 1'
#
loop_
_entity.id
_entity.type
_entity.pdbx_description
1 polymer ?
#
loop_
_entity_poly.entity_id
_entity_poly.type
_entity_poly.pdbx_seq_one_letter_code
_entity_poly.pdbx_strand_id
1 'polypeptide(L)'
;MNLADMLCYADIAELTRIAEAYDCTCSSHSKNELIQSILATVQRRDVMESRIGEMTGNDLRFLNFLVFEKRTAYSLEELKARAIGEEPSMLPKSSIVPEAPPELPKRSRKGKNAAVKPLPGPDETARNSITRLKRFGWLFNGFSQQTRFLYEVPEDVKVRLCDVLEKRFRTSLVSMDEPAAYRDERSLLVEDIAHFLRYVRDNDLPLTSDGIMYKRQLQQALELLSVNESLPAKGGWRFGYGRRFMDYPDRFSLLYDFSYFEGYVAEEAEKLTLTPAGRMIADGLAKPDPSKLYRFWLRLYKGPIPNLSSLVQWVMRLSGDWVTVESMNEILQPLIRSYYYDTPRDVLERRILNMLMHLGIVRWGQTAEGVHVVKITPQGKWLISGNTLAFEDTLNLGNPPV
;
A
#
# COMPACT_ATOMS: atom_id res chain seq x y z
N MET A 1 -21.97 11.19 1.05
CA MET A 1 -23.16 11.39 0.19
C MET A 1 -23.24 10.24 -0.79
N ASN A 2 -24.45 9.84 -1.15
CA ASN A 2 -24.70 8.76 -2.10
C ASN A 2 -24.78 9.32 -3.52
N LEU A 3 -24.77 8.43 -4.51
CA LEU A 3 -24.83 8.78 -5.93
C LEU A 3 -26.07 9.61 -6.25
N ALA A 4 -27.22 9.25 -5.67
CA ALA A 4 -28.48 9.96 -5.86
C ALA A 4 -28.37 11.44 -5.44
N ASP A 5 -27.70 11.72 -4.32
CA ASP A 5 -27.49 13.08 -3.84
C ASP A 5 -26.60 13.86 -4.83
N MET A 6 -25.48 13.25 -5.25
CA MET A 6 -24.53 13.89 -6.19
C MET A 6 -25.18 14.23 -7.54
N LEU A 7 -26.01 13.32 -8.07
CA LEU A 7 -26.71 13.54 -9.33
C LEU A 7 -27.74 14.68 -9.26
N CYS A 8 -28.33 14.93 -8.08
CA CYS A 8 -29.23 16.07 -7.88
C CYS A 8 -28.52 17.42 -8.01
N TYR A 9 -27.25 17.49 -7.58
CA TYR A 9 -26.43 18.70 -7.64
C TYR A 9 -25.67 18.86 -8.97
N ALA A 10 -25.47 17.77 -9.73
CA ALA A 10 -24.82 17.80 -11.03
C ALA A 10 -25.61 18.65 -12.05
N ASP A 11 -24.87 19.30 -12.97
CA ASP A 11 -25.48 20.03 -14.08
C ASP A 11 -25.95 19.09 -15.20
N ILE A 12 -26.80 19.58 -16.10
CA ILE A 12 -27.35 18.77 -17.20
C ILE A 12 -26.22 18.25 -18.11
N ALA A 13 -25.13 19.00 -18.30
CA ALA A 13 -24.03 18.57 -19.17
C ALA A 13 -23.21 17.41 -18.57
N GLU A 14 -23.03 17.37 -17.25
CA GLU A 14 -22.43 16.26 -16.52
C GLU A 14 -23.35 15.04 -16.54
N LEU A 15 -24.65 15.22 -16.30
CA LEU A 15 -25.63 14.14 -16.38
C LEU A 15 -25.71 13.54 -17.78
N THR A 16 -25.76 14.35 -18.84
CA THR A 16 -25.78 13.87 -20.23
C THR A 16 -24.52 13.07 -20.56
N ARG A 17 -23.33 13.54 -20.14
CA ARG A 17 -22.08 12.78 -20.35
C ARG A 17 -22.06 11.43 -19.64
N ILE A 18 -22.63 11.35 -18.44
CA ILE A 18 -22.76 10.08 -17.71
C ILE A 18 -23.77 9.19 -18.44
N ALA A 19 -24.94 9.70 -18.80
CA ALA A 19 -25.97 8.96 -19.53
C ALA A 19 -25.44 8.38 -20.87
N GLU A 20 -24.70 9.19 -21.64
CA GLU A 20 -24.00 8.76 -22.87
C GLU A 20 -22.94 7.70 -22.60
N ALA A 21 -22.26 7.73 -21.45
CA ALA A 21 -21.29 6.71 -21.08
C ALA A 21 -21.93 5.35 -20.76
N TYR A 22 -23.23 5.31 -20.51
CA TYR A 22 -23.97 4.10 -20.19
C TYR A 22 -25.04 3.74 -21.22
N ASP A 23 -25.05 4.44 -22.37
CA ASP A 23 -26.04 4.29 -23.44
C ASP A 23 -27.49 4.32 -22.91
N CYS A 24 -27.75 5.21 -21.95
CA CYS A 24 -29.06 5.41 -21.33
C CYS A 24 -30.09 5.90 -22.36
N THR A 25 -31.27 5.28 -22.38
CA THR A 25 -32.38 5.66 -23.26
C THR A 25 -33.24 6.73 -22.59
N CYS A 26 -32.81 7.99 -22.68
CA CYS A 26 -33.50 9.12 -22.05
C CYS A 26 -33.59 10.34 -22.97
N SER A 27 -34.61 11.18 -22.78
CA SER A 27 -34.70 12.46 -23.49
C SER A 27 -33.67 13.45 -22.91
N SER A 28 -32.84 14.07 -23.76
CA SER A 28 -31.73 14.93 -23.33
C SER A 28 -32.14 16.23 -22.61
N HIS A 29 -33.44 16.47 -22.42
CA HIS A 29 -33.98 17.74 -21.92
C HIS A 29 -34.58 17.66 -20.50
N SER A 30 -34.82 16.47 -19.95
CA SER A 30 -35.38 16.32 -18.60
C SER A 30 -34.30 15.87 -17.60
N LYS A 31 -33.92 16.77 -16.69
CA LYS A 31 -32.94 16.47 -15.63
C LYS A 31 -33.37 15.25 -14.79
N ASN A 32 -34.66 15.18 -14.45
CA ASN A 32 -35.18 14.07 -13.65
C ASN A 32 -35.14 12.74 -14.41
N GLU A 33 -35.46 12.72 -15.70
CA GLU A 33 -35.34 11.48 -16.51
C GLU A 33 -33.88 11.01 -16.61
N LEU A 34 -32.93 11.94 -16.81
CA LEU A 34 -31.50 11.62 -16.81
C LEU A 34 -31.07 10.98 -15.50
N ILE A 35 -31.42 11.60 -14.36
CA ILE A 35 -31.07 11.08 -13.02
C ILE A 35 -31.63 9.67 -12.82
N GLN A 36 -32.91 9.44 -13.13
CA GLN A 36 -33.55 8.14 -12.96
C GLN A 36 -32.92 7.06 -13.85
N SER A 37 -32.66 7.38 -15.12
CA SER A 37 -32.01 6.44 -16.05
C SER A 37 -30.59 6.09 -15.62
N ILE A 38 -29.82 7.07 -15.14
CA ILE A 38 -28.47 6.87 -14.61
C ILE A 38 -28.51 5.98 -13.36
N LEU A 39 -29.37 6.29 -12.38
CA LEU A 39 -29.48 5.49 -11.15
C LEU A 39 -29.88 4.04 -11.42
N ALA A 40 -30.79 3.81 -12.37
CA ALA A 40 -31.21 2.46 -12.77
C ALA A 40 -30.10 1.64 -13.46
N THR A 41 -29.07 2.30 -14.01
CA THR A 41 -28.04 1.65 -14.86
C THR A 41 -26.66 1.59 -14.22
N VAL A 42 -26.17 2.69 -13.65
CA VAL A 42 -24.79 2.80 -13.11
C VAL A 42 -24.56 1.84 -11.95
N GLN A 43 -25.59 1.64 -11.13
CA GLN A 43 -25.58 0.68 -10.03
C GLN A 43 -25.99 -0.73 -10.46
N ARG A 44 -25.79 -1.15 -11.71
CA ARG A 44 -25.91 -2.55 -12.11
C ARG A 44 -24.56 -3.26 -12.03
N ARG A 45 -24.54 -4.52 -11.59
CA ARG A 45 -23.28 -5.20 -11.25
C ARG A 45 -22.46 -5.55 -12.49
N ASP A 46 -23.14 -6.11 -13.49
CA ASP A 46 -22.63 -6.41 -14.83
C ASP A 46 -22.04 -5.17 -15.51
N VAL A 47 -22.71 -4.02 -15.37
CA VAL A 47 -22.23 -2.75 -15.93
C VAL A 47 -20.93 -2.29 -15.26
N MET A 48 -20.85 -2.33 -13.93
CA MET A 48 -19.61 -2.00 -13.21
C MET A 48 -18.46 -2.97 -13.54
N GLU A 49 -18.75 -4.27 -13.60
CA GLU A 49 -17.78 -5.30 -14.00
C GLU A 49 -17.19 -5.01 -15.38
N SER A 50 -18.04 -4.67 -16.36
CA SER A 50 -17.60 -4.27 -17.71
C SER A 50 -16.69 -3.05 -17.67
N ARG A 51 -17.07 -1.99 -16.95
CA ARG A 51 -16.26 -0.76 -16.86
C ARG A 51 -14.92 -0.98 -16.18
N ILE A 52 -14.87 -1.81 -15.14
CA ILE A 52 -13.61 -2.22 -14.49
C ILE A 52 -12.74 -3.05 -15.45
N GLY A 53 -13.35 -3.85 -16.33
CA GLY A 53 -12.63 -4.61 -17.37
C GLY A 53 -11.95 -3.74 -18.42
N GLU A 54 -12.48 -2.55 -18.69
CA GLU A 54 -11.93 -1.57 -19.67
C GLU A 54 -10.81 -0.69 -19.11
N MET A 55 -10.55 -0.76 -17.80
CA MET A 55 -9.57 0.09 -17.12
C MET A 55 -8.13 -0.38 -17.36
N THR A 56 -7.23 0.59 -17.54
CA THR A 56 -5.78 0.30 -17.57
C THR A 56 -5.28 -0.05 -16.16
N GLY A 57 -4.06 -0.61 -16.05
CA GLY A 57 -3.45 -0.87 -14.74
C GLY A 57 -3.27 0.40 -13.89
N ASN A 58 -3.03 1.56 -14.53
CA ASN A 58 -2.99 2.85 -13.84
C ASN A 58 -4.36 3.26 -13.30
N ASP A 59 -5.41 3.13 -14.13
CA ASP A 59 -6.78 3.41 -13.74
C ASP A 59 -7.20 2.51 -12.55
N LEU A 60 -6.88 1.21 -12.58
CA LEU A 60 -7.19 0.27 -11.50
C LEU A 60 -6.46 0.62 -10.19
N ARG A 61 -5.19 1.06 -10.26
CA ARG A 61 -4.45 1.53 -9.08
C ARG A 61 -5.07 2.80 -8.50
N PHE A 62 -5.43 3.74 -9.36
CA PHE A 62 -6.09 4.98 -8.96
C PHE A 62 -7.46 4.71 -8.33
N LEU A 63 -8.25 3.82 -8.92
CA LEU A 63 -9.52 3.35 -8.37
C LEU A 63 -9.33 2.71 -7.00
N ASN A 64 -8.38 1.79 -6.87
CA ASN A 64 -8.07 1.09 -5.63
C ASN A 64 -7.67 2.06 -4.49
N PHE A 65 -6.99 3.14 -4.84
CA PHE A 65 -6.70 4.19 -3.88
C PHE A 65 -8.00 4.85 -3.36
N LEU A 66 -8.91 5.26 -4.25
CA LEU A 66 -10.14 5.97 -3.88
C LEU A 66 -11.14 5.12 -3.09
N VAL A 67 -11.18 3.83 -3.35
CA VAL A 67 -12.21 2.92 -2.81
C VAL A 67 -12.07 2.69 -1.29
N PHE A 68 -10.85 2.71 -0.73
CA PHE A 68 -10.61 2.53 0.71
C PHE A 68 -10.33 3.83 1.46
N GLU A 69 -10.33 4.96 0.77
CA GLU A 69 -10.00 6.24 1.36
C GLU A 69 -11.21 6.81 2.13
N LYS A 70 -10.98 7.22 3.38
CA LYS A 70 -12.03 7.77 4.26
C LYS A 70 -12.37 9.21 3.92
N ARG A 71 -11.46 9.92 3.23
CA ARG A 71 -11.72 11.29 2.78
C ARG A 71 -12.86 11.30 1.75
N THR A 72 -13.72 12.29 1.89
CA THR A 72 -14.88 12.50 1.01
C THR A 72 -14.60 13.49 -0.10
N ALA A 73 -13.58 14.34 0.05
CA ALA A 73 -13.23 15.40 -0.88
C ALA A 73 -11.72 15.43 -1.18
N TYR A 74 -11.35 15.73 -2.42
CA TYR A 74 -9.97 15.73 -2.94
C TYR A 74 -9.68 16.96 -3.79
N SER A 75 -8.46 17.48 -3.74
CA SER A 75 -8.03 18.49 -4.71
C SER A 75 -7.63 17.85 -6.05
N LEU A 76 -7.59 18.64 -7.13
CA LEU A 76 -7.13 18.14 -8.44
C LEU A 76 -5.69 17.63 -8.38
N GLU A 77 -4.81 18.35 -7.68
CA GLU A 77 -3.40 18.01 -7.56
C GLU A 77 -3.20 16.70 -6.78
N GLU A 78 -4.00 16.47 -5.73
CA GLU A 78 -4.03 15.17 -5.06
C GLU A 78 -4.44 14.05 -6.00
N LEU A 79 -5.55 14.20 -6.74
CA LEU A 79 -5.99 13.15 -7.66
C LEU A 79 -4.96 12.86 -8.75
N LYS A 80 -4.29 13.90 -9.26
CA LYS A 80 -3.20 13.74 -10.23
C LYS A 80 -2.02 12.98 -9.63
N ALA A 81 -1.53 13.39 -8.46
CA ALA A 81 -0.44 12.71 -7.78
C ALA A 81 -0.72 11.21 -7.59
N ARG A 82 -1.99 10.86 -7.28
CA ARG A 82 -2.43 9.46 -7.11
C ARG A 82 -2.56 8.70 -8.41
N ALA A 83 -3.04 9.34 -9.47
CA ALA A 83 -3.19 8.70 -10.77
C ALA A 83 -1.84 8.51 -11.48
N ILE A 84 -0.92 9.47 -11.34
CA ILE A 84 0.48 9.34 -11.81
C ILE A 84 1.16 8.24 -11.03
N GLY A 85 0.98 8.22 -9.69
CA GLY A 85 1.77 7.47 -8.72
C GLY A 85 3.23 7.90 -8.80
N GLU A 86 3.83 8.39 -7.72
CA GLU A 86 5.25 8.76 -7.73
C GLU A 86 6.08 7.57 -8.23
N GLU A 87 6.60 7.64 -9.45
CA GLU A 87 7.69 6.77 -9.86
C GLU A 87 8.91 7.29 -9.10
N PRO A 88 9.58 6.48 -8.28
CA PRO A 88 10.88 6.85 -7.75
C PRO A 88 11.79 7.03 -8.97
N SER A 89 12.12 8.29 -9.27
CA SER A 89 13.24 8.55 -10.16
C SER A 89 14.47 7.91 -9.54
N MET A 90 15.30 7.32 -10.40
CA MET A 90 16.66 6.82 -10.14
C MET A 90 16.80 5.32 -9.84
N LEU A 91 16.72 4.52 -10.91
CA LEU A 91 17.88 3.70 -11.21
C LEU A 91 18.96 4.63 -11.79
N PRO A 92 20.20 4.66 -11.29
CA PRO A 92 21.28 5.19 -12.11
C PRO A 92 21.26 4.43 -13.42
N LYS A 93 21.35 5.15 -14.56
CA LYS A 93 21.66 4.52 -15.85
C LYS A 93 23.02 3.87 -15.70
N SER A 94 23.08 2.64 -15.21
CA SER A 94 24.28 1.83 -15.30
C SER A 94 24.46 1.55 -16.78
N SER A 95 25.39 2.28 -17.37
CA SER A 95 26.04 1.99 -18.63
C SER A 95 26.61 0.56 -18.58
N ILE A 96 25.78 -0.40 -18.96
CA ILE A 96 26.20 -1.69 -19.47
C ILE A 96 25.48 -1.81 -20.79
N VAL A 97 26.15 -1.34 -21.85
CA VAL A 97 25.78 -1.64 -23.23
C VAL A 97 26.19 -3.09 -23.45
N PRO A 98 25.26 -4.05 -23.67
CA PRO A 98 25.64 -5.31 -24.28
C PRO A 98 25.90 -4.98 -25.76
N GLU A 99 27.17 -5.11 -26.14
CA GLU A 99 27.65 -4.96 -27.51
C GLU A 99 26.85 -5.89 -28.44
N ALA A 100 26.01 -5.30 -29.30
CA ALA A 100 25.28 -6.03 -30.31
C ALA A 100 26.22 -6.35 -31.51
N PRO A 101 26.14 -7.55 -32.11
CA PRO A 101 26.94 -7.88 -33.29
C PRO A 101 26.57 -7.01 -34.50
N PRO A 102 27.50 -6.77 -35.44
CA PRO A 102 27.28 -5.80 -36.53
C PRO A 102 26.26 -6.31 -37.56
N GLU A 103 25.23 -5.50 -37.82
CA GLU A 103 24.25 -5.74 -38.90
C GLU A 103 24.75 -5.25 -40.27
N LEU A 104 24.52 -6.07 -41.30
CA LEU A 104 24.74 -5.78 -42.72
C LEU A 104 23.72 -4.75 -43.27
N PRO A 105 24.07 -3.96 -44.31
CA PRO A 105 23.25 -2.84 -44.76
C PRO A 105 22.02 -3.31 -45.55
N LYS A 106 20.81 -2.98 -45.08
CA LYS A 106 19.57 -3.16 -45.83
C LYS A 106 19.01 -1.83 -46.34
N ARG A 107 18.66 -1.86 -47.63
CA ARG A 107 18.25 -0.76 -48.52
C ARG A 107 17.02 0.00 -48.02
N SER A 108 17.06 1.32 -48.23
CA SER A 108 15.97 2.26 -47.97
C SER A 108 14.76 2.02 -48.90
N ARG A 109 13.57 1.83 -48.31
CA ARG A 109 12.29 2.02 -48.97
C ARG A 109 11.51 3.11 -48.25
N LYS A 110 11.30 4.23 -48.94
CA LYS A 110 10.43 5.35 -48.56
C LYS A 110 8.99 4.84 -48.36
N GLY A 111 8.54 4.80 -47.11
CA GLY A 111 7.14 4.60 -46.71
C GLY A 111 6.65 5.82 -45.93
N LYS A 112 5.46 6.31 -46.26
CA LYS A 112 4.84 7.54 -45.74
C LYS A 112 4.74 7.55 -44.21
N ASN A 113 5.23 8.61 -43.58
CA ASN A 113 5.09 8.90 -42.15
C ASN A 113 3.63 9.08 -41.76
N ALA A 114 2.99 8.04 -41.21
CA ALA A 114 1.91 8.23 -40.26
C ALA A 114 2.56 8.61 -38.93
N ALA A 115 2.46 9.88 -38.53
CA ALA A 115 3.00 10.36 -37.27
C ALA A 115 2.33 9.59 -36.11
N VAL A 116 3.08 8.67 -35.50
CA VAL A 116 2.69 8.03 -34.25
C VAL A 116 2.59 9.14 -33.22
N LYS A 117 1.38 9.40 -32.72
CA LYS A 117 1.14 10.36 -31.64
C LYS A 117 2.03 9.93 -30.46
N PRO A 118 2.86 10.83 -29.89
CA PRO A 118 3.70 10.47 -28.75
C PRO A 118 2.82 9.93 -27.62
N LEU A 119 3.33 8.93 -26.90
CA LEU A 119 2.66 8.38 -25.72
C LEU A 119 2.30 9.53 -24.77
N PRO A 120 1.06 9.57 -24.24
CA PRO A 120 0.62 10.66 -23.38
C PRO A 120 1.53 10.77 -22.16
N GLY A 121 1.87 11.99 -21.78
CA GLY A 121 2.70 12.23 -20.60
C GLY A 121 2.03 11.77 -19.29
N PRO A 122 2.76 11.70 -18.17
CA PRO A 122 2.20 11.28 -16.88
C PRO A 122 1.00 12.13 -16.44
N ASP A 123 1.10 13.46 -16.56
CA ASP A 123 0.01 14.39 -16.24
C ASP A 123 -1.21 14.22 -17.17
N GLU A 124 -0.98 13.95 -18.45
CA GLU A 124 -2.08 13.68 -19.40
C GLU A 124 -2.78 12.36 -19.06
N THR A 125 -2.01 11.32 -18.71
CA THR A 125 -2.55 10.02 -18.26
C THR A 125 -3.41 10.18 -17.00
N ALA A 126 -2.96 10.98 -16.04
CA ALA A 126 -3.70 11.27 -14.82
C ALA A 126 -5.00 12.03 -15.10
N ARG A 127 -4.95 13.07 -15.93
CA ARG A 127 -6.15 13.82 -16.35
C ARG A 127 -7.14 12.94 -17.11
N ASN A 128 -6.64 12.02 -17.94
CA ASN A 128 -7.48 11.05 -18.65
C ASN A 128 -8.15 10.08 -17.68
N SER A 129 -7.44 9.61 -16.65
CA SER A 129 -7.98 8.75 -15.58
C SER A 129 -9.11 9.47 -14.82
N ILE A 130 -8.88 10.71 -14.40
CA ILE A 130 -9.86 11.55 -13.72
C ILE A 130 -11.09 11.78 -14.61
N THR A 131 -10.87 12.15 -15.88
CA THR A 131 -11.95 12.39 -16.85
C THR A 131 -12.79 11.13 -17.08
N ARG A 132 -12.15 9.96 -17.12
CA ARG A 132 -12.83 8.67 -17.25
C ARG A 132 -13.72 8.38 -16.04
N LEU A 133 -13.19 8.54 -14.82
CA LEU A 133 -13.98 8.33 -13.59
C LEU A 133 -15.16 9.32 -13.49
N LYS A 134 -14.97 10.57 -13.92
CA LYS A 134 -16.07 11.54 -14.04
C LYS A 134 -17.14 11.08 -15.02
N ARG A 135 -16.71 10.62 -16.21
CA ARG A 135 -17.62 10.12 -17.24
C ARG A 135 -18.43 8.90 -16.77
N PHE A 136 -17.85 8.05 -15.92
CA PHE A 136 -18.56 6.93 -15.30
C PHE A 136 -19.46 7.33 -14.12
N GLY A 137 -19.49 8.62 -13.73
CA GLY A 137 -20.24 9.03 -12.55
C GLY A 137 -19.69 8.42 -11.26
N TRP A 138 -18.38 8.13 -11.22
CA TRP A 138 -17.68 7.67 -10.02
C TRP A 138 -16.96 8.82 -9.30
N LEU A 139 -16.84 9.97 -9.94
CA LEU A 139 -16.20 11.17 -9.40
C LEU A 139 -16.99 12.41 -9.82
N PHE A 140 -17.32 13.26 -8.86
CA PHE A 140 -18.08 14.49 -9.04
C PHE A 140 -17.26 15.69 -8.57
N ASN A 141 -17.61 16.89 -9.03
CA ASN A 141 -17.15 18.11 -8.37
C ASN A 141 -17.99 18.34 -7.11
N GLY A 142 -17.43 18.99 -6.09
CA GLY A 142 -18.20 19.44 -4.95
C GLY A 142 -19.25 20.49 -5.34
N PHE A 143 -20.31 20.58 -4.56
CA PHE A 143 -21.50 21.40 -4.87
C PHE A 143 -21.60 22.68 -4.04
N SER A 144 -20.91 22.73 -2.89
CA SER A 144 -20.93 23.92 -2.03
C SER A 144 -19.93 24.98 -2.52
N GLN A 145 -20.10 26.25 -2.13
CA GLN A 145 -19.12 27.29 -2.48
C GLN A 145 -17.71 26.98 -1.96
N GLN A 146 -17.60 26.25 -0.86
CA GLN A 146 -16.32 25.85 -0.27
C GLN A 146 -15.73 24.60 -0.96
N THR A 147 -16.56 23.71 -1.50
CA THR A 147 -16.11 22.44 -2.11
C THR A 147 -16.14 22.41 -3.63
N ARG A 148 -16.56 23.49 -4.30
CA ARG A 148 -16.69 23.56 -5.78
C ARG A 148 -15.42 23.19 -6.56
N PHE A 149 -14.25 23.42 -5.97
CA PHE A 149 -12.95 23.08 -6.56
C PHE A 149 -12.40 21.73 -6.12
N LEU A 150 -13.13 21.02 -5.26
CA LEU A 150 -12.81 19.68 -4.80
C LEU A 150 -13.60 18.65 -5.58
N TYR A 151 -13.12 17.41 -5.54
CA TYR A 151 -13.75 16.26 -6.14
C TYR A 151 -14.25 15.31 -5.06
N GLU A 152 -15.42 14.72 -5.26
CA GLU A 152 -16.04 13.80 -4.31
C GLU A 152 -16.43 12.49 -5.00
N VAL A 153 -16.27 11.37 -4.29
CA VAL A 153 -16.65 10.03 -4.75
C VAL A 153 -17.87 9.58 -3.94
N PRO A 154 -18.99 9.18 -4.58
CA PRO A 154 -20.16 8.73 -3.84
C PRO A 154 -19.88 7.47 -3.01
N GLU A 155 -20.39 7.42 -1.78
CA GLU A 155 -20.05 6.37 -0.83
C GLU A 155 -20.62 5.00 -1.24
N ASP A 156 -21.88 4.99 -1.70
CA ASP A 156 -22.52 3.80 -2.28
C ASP A 156 -21.78 3.28 -3.52
N VAL A 157 -21.21 4.18 -4.33
CA VAL A 157 -20.35 3.79 -5.46
C VAL A 157 -19.04 3.16 -4.99
N LYS A 158 -18.37 3.72 -3.96
CA LYS A 158 -17.15 3.11 -3.37
C LYS A 158 -17.42 1.69 -2.89
N VAL A 159 -18.47 1.50 -2.09
CA VAL A 159 -18.87 0.19 -1.55
C VAL A 159 -19.10 -0.80 -2.68
N ARG A 160 -19.84 -0.39 -3.71
CA ARG A 160 -20.18 -1.27 -4.83
C ARG A 160 -18.99 -1.63 -5.70
N LEU A 161 -18.08 -0.69 -5.94
CA LEU A 161 -16.81 -0.93 -6.63
C LEU A 161 -15.93 -1.90 -5.83
N CYS A 162 -15.88 -1.73 -4.51
CA CYS A 162 -15.24 -2.65 -3.56
C CYS A 162 -15.76 -4.08 -3.78
N ASP A 163 -17.08 -4.27 -3.72
CA ASP A 163 -17.72 -5.58 -3.80
C ASP A 163 -17.49 -6.26 -5.15
N VAL A 164 -17.54 -5.49 -6.25
CA VAL A 164 -17.26 -5.99 -7.60
C VAL A 164 -15.80 -6.43 -7.73
N LEU A 165 -14.85 -5.63 -7.25
CA LEU A 165 -13.43 -5.98 -7.27
C LEU A 165 -13.15 -7.20 -6.38
N GLU A 166 -13.72 -7.25 -5.18
CA GLU A 166 -13.58 -8.39 -4.28
C GLU A 166 -14.07 -9.68 -4.94
N LYS A 167 -15.24 -9.63 -5.57
CA LYS A 167 -15.79 -10.78 -6.30
C LYS A 167 -14.90 -11.22 -7.45
N ARG A 168 -14.39 -10.26 -8.24
CA ARG A 168 -13.46 -10.55 -9.33
C ARG A 168 -12.21 -11.25 -8.80
N PHE A 169 -11.61 -10.73 -7.75
CA PHE A 169 -10.42 -11.29 -7.11
C PHE A 169 -10.68 -12.70 -6.56
N ARG A 170 -11.81 -12.92 -5.87
CA ARG A 170 -12.18 -14.24 -5.37
C ARG A 170 -12.33 -15.32 -6.45
N THR A 171 -12.65 -14.93 -7.68
CA THR A 171 -12.73 -15.88 -8.81
C THR A 171 -11.39 -16.55 -9.13
N SER A 172 -10.28 -15.84 -8.92
CA SER A 172 -8.92 -16.33 -9.15
C SER A 172 -8.20 -16.74 -7.85
N LEU A 173 -8.82 -16.51 -6.69
CA LEU A 173 -8.22 -16.77 -5.40
C LEU A 173 -8.31 -18.25 -5.06
N VAL A 174 -7.18 -18.85 -4.78
CA VAL A 174 -7.11 -20.27 -4.46
C VAL A 174 -7.18 -20.43 -2.94
N SER A 175 -8.30 -20.96 -2.47
CA SER A 175 -8.51 -21.31 -1.06
C SER A 175 -8.01 -22.73 -0.78
N MET A 176 -7.50 -22.94 0.43
CA MET A 176 -6.93 -24.20 0.89
C MET A 176 -7.48 -24.55 2.27
N ASP A 177 -7.37 -25.81 2.66
CA ASP A 177 -7.64 -26.24 4.02
C ASP A 177 -6.56 -25.73 4.98
N GLU A 178 -6.84 -25.83 6.29
CA GLU A 178 -5.89 -25.47 7.31
C GLU A 178 -4.61 -26.33 7.21
N PRO A 179 -3.42 -25.71 7.10
CA PRO A 179 -2.16 -26.44 7.04
C PRO A 179 -1.86 -27.13 8.37
N ALA A 180 -1.11 -28.23 8.32
CA ALA A 180 -0.74 -29.01 9.50
C ALA A 180 0.08 -28.20 10.53
N ALA A 181 0.86 -27.23 10.07
CA ALA A 181 1.58 -26.28 10.90
C ALA A 181 1.58 -24.90 10.26
N TYR A 182 1.47 -23.87 11.11
CA TYR A 182 1.56 -22.48 10.70
C TYR A 182 2.23 -21.63 11.78
N ARG A 183 2.83 -20.54 11.34
CA ARG A 183 3.42 -19.48 12.16
C ARG A 183 2.38 -18.42 12.48
N ASP A 184 2.21 -18.12 13.77
CA ASP A 184 1.31 -17.10 14.29
C ASP A 184 2.06 -16.26 15.33
N GLU A 185 2.54 -15.09 14.94
CA GLU A 185 3.36 -14.24 15.82
C GLU A 185 2.55 -13.34 16.75
N ARG A 186 1.22 -13.22 16.57
CA ARG A 186 0.34 -12.45 17.47
C ARG A 186 0.97 -11.15 18.00
N SER A 187 1.25 -11.08 19.30
CA SER A 187 1.81 -9.89 19.95
C SER A 187 3.32 -9.97 20.17
N LEU A 188 4.02 -10.95 19.59
CA LEU A 188 5.45 -11.19 19.83
C LEU A 188 6.31 -9.98 19.48
N LEU A 189 6.00 -9.20 18.42
CA LEU A 189 6.79 -8.00 18.10
C LEU A 189 6.65 -6.90 19.17
N VAL A 190 5.47 -6.77 19.75
CA VAL A 190 5.21 -5.83 20.85
C VAL A 190 5.86 -6.29 22.16
N GLU A 191 5.80 -7.59 22.43
CA GLU A 191 6.49 -8.19 23.58
C GLU A 191 8.02 -8.06 23.44
N ASP A 192 8.54 -8.25 22.23
CA ASP A 192 9.96 -8.11 21.91
C ASP A 192 10.47 -6.67 22.04
N ILE A 193 9.64 -5.65 21.82
CA ILE A 193 9.98 -4.26 22.20
C ILE A 193 10.29 -4.21 23.70
N ALA A 194 9.44 -4.80 24.55
CA ALA A 194 9.69 -4.81 26.00
C ALA A 194 10.93 -5.64 26.39
N HIS A 195 11.21 -6.75 25.69
CA HIS A 195 12.45 -7.53 25.87
C HIS A 195 13.68 -6.70 25.53
N PHE A 196 13.65 -6.00 24.39
CA PHE A 196 14.73 -5.12 23.96
C PHE A 196 14.95 -3.97 24.94
N LEU A 197 13.88 -3.29 25.39
CA LEU A 197 14.03 -2.19 26.36
C LEU A 197 14.59 -2.67 27.70
N ARG A 198 14.23 -3.88 28.17
CA ARG A 198 14.88 -4.51 29.34
C ARG A 198 16.37 -4.74 29.11
N TYR A 199 16.74 -5.25 27.94
CA TYR A 199 18.14 -5.42 27.57
C TYR A 199 18.91 -4.10 27.57
N VAL A 200 18.35 -3.01 27.04
CA VAL A 200 18.94 -1.66 27.07
C VAL A 200 19.05 -1.11 28.50
N ARG A 201 18.09 -1.41 29.38
CA ARG A 201 18.15 -1.00 30.80
C ARG A 201 19.32 -1.66 31.53
N ASP A 202 19.50 -2.95 31.28
CA ASP A 202 20.34 -3.83 32.08
C ASP A 202 21.79 -3.90 31.56
N ASN A 203 22.07 -3.33 30.39
CA ASN A 203 23.38 -3.38 29.73
C ASN A 203 23.86 -1.99 29.31
N ASP A 204 25.18 -1.80 29.35
CA ASP A 204 25.80 -0.64 28.74
C ASP A 204 25.97 -0.86 27.23
N LEU A 205 25.27 -0.05 26.43
CA LEU A 205 25.19 -0.21 24.97
C LEU A 205 25.86 0.96 24.25
N PRO A 206 27.19 0.93 24.09
CA PRO A 206 27.86 1.88 23.20
C PRO A 206 27.41 1.63 21.76
N LEU A 207 27.26 2.73 21.02
CA LEU A 207 26.97 2.78 19.60
C LEU A 207 28.26 3.10 18.85
N THR A 208 28.32 2.71 17.58
CA THR A 208 29.36 3.18 16.66
C THR A 208 29.19 4.68 16.38
N SER A 209 30.17 5.28 15.70
CA SER A 209 30.07 6.65 15.17
C SER A 209 28.85 6.88 14.29
N ASP A 210 28.34 5.81 13.65
CA ASP A 210 27.16 5.83 12.79
C ASP A 210 25.85 5.59 13.57
N GLY A 211 25.93 5.49 14.91
CA GLY A 211 24.79 5.27 15.80
C GLY A 211 24.23 3.83 15.77
N ILE A 212 25.06 2.84 15.43
CA ILE A 212 24.65 1.43 15.29
C ILE A 212 25.18 0.62 16.47
N MET A 213 24.42 -0.35 16.96
CA MET A 213 24.91 -1.29 17.96
C MET A 213 26.03 -2.17 17.39
N TYR A 214 27.09 -2.34 18.17
CA TYR A 214 28.15 -3.29 17.82
C TYR A 214 27.59 -4.71 17.68
N LYS A 215 28.21 -5.49 16.79
CA LYS A 215 27.76 -6.84 16.39
C LYS A 215 27.43 -7.76 17.58
N ARG A 216 28.25 -7.74 18.64
CA ARG A 216 28.06 -8.59 19.81
C ARG A 216 26.79 -8.21 20.57
N GLN A 217 26.60 -6.92 20.82
CA GLN A 217 25.43 -6.39 21.52
C GLN A 217 24.15 -6.61 20.71
N LEU A 218 24.20 -6.43 19.39
CA LEU A 218 23.08 -6.74 18.51
C LEU A 218 22.74 -8.23 18.55
N GLN A 219 23.73 -9.12 18.48
CA GLN A 219 23.49 -10.56 18.57
C GLN A 219 22.85 -10.95 19.91
N GLN A 220 23.35 -10.42 21.02
CA GLN A 220 22.76 -10.64 22.36
C GLN A 220 21.32 -10.12 22.44
N ALA A 221 21.04 -8.95 21.85
CA ALA A 221 19.68 -8.43 21.80
C ALA A 221 18.74 -9.36 21.00
N LEU A 222 19.18 -9.85 19.84
CA LEU A 222 18.41 -10.74 18.98
C LEU A 222 18.12 -12.10 19.64
N GLU A 223 19.07 -12.65 20.40
CA GLU A 223 18.92 -13.92 21.15
C GLU A 223 17.86 -13.85 22.26
N LEU A 224 17.49 -12.64 22.71
CA LEU A 224 16.43 -12.43 23.71
C LEU A 224 15.03 -12.29 23.09
N LEU A 225 14.94 -12.17 21.77
CA LEU A 225 13.66 -11.95 21.10
C LEU A 225 12.95 -13.28 20.83
N SER A 226 11.63 -13.22 20.77
CA SER A 226 10.78 -14.37 20.53
C SER A 226 10.92 -14.94 19.11
N VAL A 227 11.36 -14.09 18.18
CA VAL A 227 11.62 -14.46 16.78
C VAL A 227 13.10 -14.24 16.49
N ASN A 228 13.80 -15.33 16.19
CA ASN A 228 15.20 -15.29 15.83
C ASN A 228 15.38 -14.75 14.40
N GLU A 229 16.23 -13.74 14.26
CA GLU A 229 16.70 -13.23 12.98
C GLU A 229 18.21 -13.36 12.88
N SER A 230 18.71 -13.70 11.68
CA SER A 230 20.14 -13.72 11.41
C SER A 230 20.69 -12.31 11.22
N LEU A 231 21.90 -12.06 11.71
CA LEU A 231 22.61 -10.82 11.43
C LEU A 231 22.77 -10.60 9.91
N PRO A 232 22.66 -9.35 9.43
CA PRO A 232 23.03 -9.01 8.06
C PRO A 232 24.43 -9.54 7.69
N ALA A 233 24.53 -10.18 6.53
CA ALA A 233 25.81 -10.67 6.01
C ALA A 233 26.76 -9.50 5.72
N LYS A 234 28.04 -9.63 6.11
CA LYS A 234 29.07 -8.63 5.77
C LYS A 234 29.29 -8.61 4.26
N GLY A 235 29.10 -7.44 3.64
CA GLY A 235 29.29 -7.25 2.19
C GLY A 235 28.14 -7.78 1.33
N GLY A 236 27.07 -8.30 1.93
CA GLY A 236 25.84 -8.62 1.21
C GLY A 236 25.07 -7.33 0.95
N TRP A 237 24.74 -7.08 -0.32
CA TRP A 237 23.87 -5.97 -0.68
C TRP A 237 22.48 -6.18 -0.03
N ARG A 238 21.98 -5.17 0.68
CA ARG A 238 20.66 -5.18 1.33
C ARG A 238 19.85 -3.96 0.94
N PHE A 239 18.54 -4.15 0.93
CA PHE A 239 17.55 -3.12 0.68
C PHE A 239 16.35 -3.36 1.60
N GLY A 240 15.72 -2.28 2.05
CA GLY A 240 14.62 -2.31 3.01
C GLY A 240 14.15 -0.90 3.32
N TYR A 241 13.18 -0.79 4.23
CA TYR A 241 12.56 0.48 4.60
C TYR A 241 12.77 0.74 6.09
N GLY A 242 13.13 1.98 6.45
CA GLY A 242 13.51 2.31 7.82
C GLY A 242 14.78 3.15 7.88
N ARG A 243 15.15 3.59 9.08
CA ARG A 243 16.45 4.22 9.33
C ARG A 243 17.57 3.19 9.39
N ARG A 244 17.29 2.01 9.94
CA ARG A 244 18.31 0.99 10.27
C ARG A 244 18.21 -0.30 9.46
N PHE A 245 17.51 -0.30 8.32
CA PHE A 245 17.30 -1.52 7.54
C PHE A 245 18.60 -2.12 6.99
N MET A 246 19.61 -1.30 6.70
CA MET A 246 20.93 -1.75 6.26
C MET A 246 21.64 -2.52 7.37
N ASP A 247 21.55 -1.99 8.59
CA ASP A 247 22.35 -2.39 9.73
C ASP A 247 21.72 -3.54 10.52
N TYR A 248 20.39 -3.61 10.52
CA TYR A 248 19.61 -4.51 11.35
C TYR A 248 18.72 -5.44 10.50
N PRO A 249 18.38 -6.65 10.99
CA PRO A 249 17.37 -7.49 10.37
C PRO A 249 16.01 -6.79 10.24
N ASP A 250 15.16 -7.23 9.32
CA ASP A 250 13.97 -6.47 8.91
C ASP A 250 12.98 -6.23 10.07
N ARG A 251 12.70 -7.26 10.88
CA ARG A 251 11.78 -7.14 12.02
C ARG A 251 12.44 -6.38 13.17
N PHE A 252 13.70 -6.62 13.47
CA PHE A 252 14.44 -5.86 14.48
C PHE A 252 14.60 -4.38 14.11
N SER A 253 14.82 -4.05 12.83
CA SER A 253 14.90 -2.66 12.36
C SER A 253 13.59 -1.94 12.58
N LEU A 254 12.44 -2.57 12.28
CA LEU A 254 11.13 -1.97 12.55
C LEU A 254 10.93 -1.72 14.06
N LEU A 255 11.29 -2.71 14.89
CA LEU A 255 11.23 -2.61 16.35
C LEU A 255 12.09 -1.46 16.87
N TYR A 256 13.33 -1.37 16.40
CA TYR A 256 14.29 -0.35 16.81
C TYR A 256 13.82 1.05 16.39
N ASP A 257 13.45 1.21 15.12
CA ASP A 257 12.98 2.49 14.58
C ASP A 257 11.69 2.95 15.28
N PHE A 258 10.78 2.02 15.61
CA PHE A 258 9.59 2.33 16.40
C PHE A 258 9.94 2.78 17.82
N SER A 259 10.86 2.06 18.48
CA SER A 259 11.29 2.39 19.84
C SER A 259 11.98 3.75 19.90
N TYR A 260 12.74 4.10 18.87
CA TYR A 260 13.32 5.43 18.71
C TYR A 260 12.24 6.49 18.47
N PHE A 261 11.31 6.24 17.54
CA PHE A 261 10.27 7.19 17.16
C PHE A 261 9.29 7.51 18.30
N GLU A 262 8.84 6.51 19.07
CA GLU A 262 8.01 6.73 20.25
C GLU A 262 8.80 7.29 21.45
N GLY A 263 10.11 7.52 21.27
CA GLY A 263 10.98 8.08 22.29
C GLY A 263 11.13 7.13 23.48
N TYR A 264 11.18 5.82 23.28
CA TYR A 264 11.51 4.85 24.32
C TYR A 264 13.03 4.72 24.51
N VAL A 265 13.78 4.88 23.42
CA VAL A 265 15.25 4.93 23.44
C VAL A 265 15.74 6.27 22.89
N ALA A 266 16.92 6.68 23.34
CA ALA A 266 17.65 7.83 22.80
C ALA A 266 19.07 7.40 22.42
N GLU A 267 19.58 7.97 21.32
CA GLU A 267 20.96 7.80 20.85
C GLU A 267 21.78 9.00 21.35
N GLU A 268 22.26 8.95 22.60
CA GLU A 268 22.96 10.05 23.28
C GLU A 268 24.47 9.79 23.33
N ALA A 269 25.28 10.73 22.84
CA ALA A 269 26.76 10.70 22.98
C ALA A 269 27.39 9.33 22.68
N GLU A 270 27.05 8.73 21.53
CA GLU A 270 27.50 7.39 21.10
C GLU A 270 27.05 6.24 22.03
N LYS A 271 25.93 6.39 22.72
CA LYS A 271 25.35 5.36 23.57
C LYS A 271 23.84 5.28 23.39
N LEU A 272 23.30 4.07 23.46
CA LEU A 272 21.87 3.85 23.49
C LEU A 272 21.38 3.87 24.93
N THR A 273 20.46 4.78 25.24
CA THR A 273 19.90 4.95 26.60
C THR A 273 18.38 4.83 26.58
N LEU A 274 17.80 4.45 27.72
CA LEU A 274 16.36 4.51 27.91
C LEU A 274 15.92 5.91 28.32
N THR A 275 14.84 6.38 27.71
CA THR A 275 14.10 7.54 28.19
C THR A 275 13.22 7.16 29.39
N PRO A 276 12.57 8.12 30.08
CA PRO A 276 11.59 7.81 31.13
C PRO A 276 10.46 6.90 30.64
N ALA A 277 9.95 7.11 29.42
CA ALA A 277 8.89 6.30 28.83
C ALA A 277 9.37 4.87 28.55
N GLY A 278 10.58 4.71 28.00
CA GLY A 278 11.16 3.39 27.76
C GLY A 278 11.42 2.62 29.06
N ARG A 279 11.84 3.32 30.12
CA ARG A 279 12.05 2.71 31.44
C ARG A 279 10.76 2.18 32.05
N MET A 280 9.64 2.90 31.94
CA MET A 280 8.34 2.40 32.40
C MET A 280 7.95 1.08 31.72
N ILE A 281 8.25 0.92 30.43
CA ILE A 281 7.98 -0.33 29.70
C ILE A 281 8.95 -1.43 30.13
N ALA A 282 10.24 -1.11 30.27
CA ALA A 282 11.26 -2.07 30.73
C ALA A 282 10.95 -2.61 32.14
N ASP A 283 10.39 -1.78 33.02
CA ASP A 283 9.98 -2.12 34.38
C ASP A 283 8.61 -2.82 34.43
N GLY A 284 7.93 -2.99 33.30
CA GLY A 284 6.61 -3.63 33.20
C GLY A 284 5.44 -2.76 33.69
N LEU A 285 5.67 -1.48 33.94
CA LEU A 285 4.66 -0.51 34.38
C LEU A 285 3.79 0.02 33.23
N ALA A 286 4.26 -0.13 31.98
CA ALA A 286 3.54 0.20 30.76
C ALA A 286 3.76 -0.90 29.70
N LYS A 287 2.91 -0.91 28.67
CA LYS A 287 3.06 -1.79 27.51
C LYS A 287 3.06 -0.97 26.22
N PRO A 288 3.87 -1.35 25.21
CA PRO A 288 3.76 -0.70 23.90
C PRO A 288 2.40 -1.01 23.27
N ASP A 289 1.83 -0.04 22.56
CA ASP A 289 0.53 -0.16 21.90
C ASP A 289 0.68 -0.78 20.49
N PRO A 290 0.07 -1.95 20.21
CA PRO A 290 0.07 -2.56 18.88
C PRO A 290 -0.48 -1.64 17.78
N SER A 291 -1.46 -0.78 18.11
CA SER A 291 -2.08 0.16 17.15
C SER A 291 -1.13 1.29 16.76
N LYS A 292 -0.28 1.74 17.70
CA LYS A 292 0.80 2.70 17.39
C LYS A 292 1.85 2.06 16.50
N LEU A 293 2.28 0.84 16.81
CA LEU A 293 3.24 0.10 15.99
C LEU A 293 2.75 -0.13 14.56
N TYR A 294 1.49 -0.56 14.40
CA TYR A 294 0.88 -0.73 13.08
C TYR A 294 0.81 0.60 12.30
N ARG A 295 0.38 1.69 12.94
CA ARG A 295 0.36 3.02 12.29
C ARG A 295 1.76 3.51 11.93
N PHE A 296 2.75 3.23 12.78
CA PHE A 296 4.15 3.53 12.52
C PHE A 296 4.65 2.79 11.27
N TRP A 297 4.41 1.48 11.18
CA TRP A 297 4.75 0.69 10.00
C TRP A 297 4.09 1.24 8.73
N LEU A 298 2.78 1.54 8.78
CA LEU A 298 2.08 2.13 7.64
C LEU A 298 2.75 3.45 7.19
N ARG A 299 3.10 4.32 8.15
CA ARG A 299 3.75 5.61 7.86
C ARG A 299 5.14 5.43 7.26
N LEU A 300 5.91 4.50 7.81
CA LEU A 300 7.27 4.21 7.37
C LEU A 300 7.28 3.64 5.93
N TYR A 301 6.34 2.77 5.61
CA TYR A 301 6.31 2.03 4.35
C TYR A 301 5.50 2.75 3.25
N LYS A 302 4.75 3.80 3.59
CA LYS A 302 3.90 4.54 2.64
C LYS A 302 4.67 5.28 1.55
N GLY A 303 5.88 5.77 1.83
CA GLY A 303 6.73 6.38 0.79
C GLY A 303 7.07 5.36 -0.31
N PRO A 304 7.67 4.22 0.06
CA PRO A 304 7.94 3.12 -0.87
C PRO A 304 6.69 2.51 -1.53
N ILE A 305 5.59 2.39 -0.78
CA ILE A 305 4.35 1.74 -1.20
C ILE A 305 3.17 2.72 -1.02
N PRO A 306 2.92 3.63 -1.97
CA PRO A 306 1.92 4.69 -1.81
C PRO A 306 0.47 4.22 -1.56
N ASN A 307 0.13 3.00 -1.99
CA ASN A 307 -1.18 2.39 -1.80
C ASN A 307 -1.21 1.28 -0.74
N LEU A 308 -0.23 1.27 0.19
CA LEU A 308 -0.10 0.26 1.24
C LEU A 308 -1.41 0.03 2.01
N SER A 309 -2.07 1.11 2.45
CA SER A 309 -3.34 1.01 3.18
C SER A 309 -4.39 0.21 2.40
N SER A 310 -4.56 0.50 1.10
CA SER A 310 -5.51 -0.24 0.24
C SER A 310 -5.11 -1.70 0.06
N LEU A 311 -3.80 -1.99 -0.09
CA LEU A 311 -3.31 -3.36 -0.22
C LEU A 311 -3.56 -4.18 1.05
N VAL A 312 -3.34 -3.59 2.23
CA VAL A 312 -3.60 -4.25 3.51
C VAL A 312 -5.11 -4.51 3.70
N GLN A 313 -5.98 -3.60 3.27
CA GLN A 313 -7.43 -3.83 3.24
C GLN A 313 -7.80 -5.01 2.33
N TRP A 314 -7.15 -5.14 1.17
CA TRP A 314 -7.35 -6.30 0.31
C TRP A 314 -6.87 -7.60 0.93
N VAL A 315 -5.68 -7.61 1.53
CA VAL A 315 -5.17 -8.79 2.25
C VAL A 315 -6.18 -9.22 3.31
N MET A 316 -6.70 -8.29 4.12
CA MET A 316 -7.72 -8.57 5.13
C MET A 316 -9.00 -9.19 4.56
N ARG A 317 -9.51 -8.65 3.44
CA ARG A 317 -10.74 -9.12 2.80
C ARG A 317 -10.56 -10.49 2.17
N LEU A 318 -9.45 -10.69 1.47
CA LEU A 318 -9.20 -11.91 0.67
C LEU A 318 -8.73 -13.08 1.54
N SER A 319 -8.03 -12.84 2.65
CA SER A 319 -7.47 -13.90 3.52
C SER A 319 -8.37 -14.26 4.72
N GLY A 320 -9.69 -14.18 4.55
CA GLY A 320 -10.64 -14.64 5.58
C GLY A 320 -10.49 -16.13 5.90
N ASP A 321 -10.22 -16.92 4.87
CA ASP A 321 -9.82 -18.34 4.92
C ASP A 321 -8.34 -18.48 4.56
N TRP A 322 -7.82 -19.70 4.65
CA TRP A 322 -6.46 -20.00 4.18
C TRP A 322 -6.41 -19.90 2.66
N VAL A 323 -5.57 -19.01 2.14
CA VAL A 323 -5.44 -18.75 0.70
C VAL A 323 -3.98 -18.81 0.29
N THR A 324 -3.71 -19.24 -0.95
CA THR A 324 -2.33 -19.36 -1.42
C THR A 324 -1.69 -17.98 -1.63
N VAL A 325 -0.42 -17.87 -1.26
CA VAL A 325 0.39 -16.66 -1.51
C VAL A 325 0.54 -16.42 -3.02
N GLU A 326 0.58 -17.49 -3.83
CA GLU A 326 0.67 -17.38 -5.29
C GLU A 326 -0.56 -16.70 -5.89
N SER A 327 -1.76 -17.19 -5.58
CA SER A 327 -2.99 -16.58 -6.12
C SER A 327 -3.17 -15.14 -5.62
N MET A 328 -2.78 -14.85 -4.38
CA MET A 328 -2.78 -13.48 -3.86
C MET A 328 -1.81 -12.56 -4.62
N ASN A 329 -0.62 -13.06 -4.98
CA ASN A 329 0.31 -12.34 -5.85
C ASN A 329 -0.32 -12.04 -7.21
N GLU A 330 -0.83 -13.05 -7.92
CA GLU A 330 -1.43 -12.88 -9.25
C GLU A 330 -2.52 -11.80 -9.25
N ILE A 331 -3.32 -11.75 -8.19
CA ILE A 331 -4.44 -10.81 -8.03
C ILE A 331 -3.97 -9.40 -7.69
N LEU A 332 -3.05 -9.24 -6.73
CA LEU A 332 -2.68 -7.93 -6.18
C LEU A 332 -1.49 -7.29 -6.88
N GLN A 333 -0.65 -8.06 -7.58
CA GLN A 333 0.53 -7.57 -8.28
C GLN A 333 0.22 -6.43 -9.27
N PRO A 334 -0.88 -6.43 -10.05
CA PRO A 334 -1.22 -5.30 -10.93
C PRO A 334 -1.45 -3.98 -10.17
N LEU A 335 -1.75 -4.06 -8.88
CA LEU A 335 -1.96 -2.91 -8.01
C LEU A 335 -0.65 -2.38 -7.42
N ILE A 336 0.46 -3.08 -7.58
CA ILE A 336 1.75 -2.80 -6.94
C ILE A 336 2.75 -2.30 -7.98
N ARG A 337 3.54 -1.29 -7.60
CA ARG A 337 4.66 -0.81 -8.40
C ARG A 337 5.97 -1.38 -7.85
N SER A 338 6.95 -1.57 -8.71
CA SER A 338 8.33 -1.78 -8.27
C SER A 338 8.84 -0.54 -7.54
N TYR A 339 9.70 -0.75 -6.56
CA TYR A 339 10.33 0.34 -5.81
C TYR A 339 11.82 0.07 -5.68
N TYR A 340 12.63 0.89 -6.35
CA TYR A 340 14.07 0.67 -6.53
C TYR A 340 14.38 -0.76 -7.02
N TYR A 341 14.75 -1.64 -6.09
CA TYR A 341 15.19 -3.00 -6.35
C TYR A 341 14.13 -4.06 -6.01
N ASP A 342 13.05 -3.67 -5.33
CA ASP A 342 11.95 -4.58 -5.07
C ASP A 342 11.07 -4.69 -6.32
N THR A 343 10.90 -5.91 -6.82
CA THR A 343 9.86 -6.20 -7.82
C THR A 343 8.47 -6.12 -7.16
N PRO A 344 7.37 -6.01 -7.92
CA PRO A 344 6.03 -6.05 -7.34
C PRO A 344 5.76 -7.28 -6.45
N ARG A 345 6.40 -8.41 -6.77
CA ARG A 345 6.32 -9.64 -5.97
C ARG A 345 7.11 -9.51 -4.67
N ASP A 346 8.33 -8.96 -4.72
CA ASP A 346 9.11 -8.68 -3.50
C ASP A 346 8.38 -7.72 -2.57
N VAL A 347 7.75 -6.67 -3.12
CA VAL A 347 6.92 -5.74 -2.36
C VAL A 347 5.77 -6.48 -1.66
N LEU A 348 5.01 -7.32 -2.36
CA LEU A 348 3.90 -8.02 -1.74
C LEU A 348 4.37 -9.02 -0.68
N GLU A 349 5.28 -9.92 -1.03
CA GLU A 349 5.68 -11.00 -0.12
C GLU A 349 6.53 -10.50 1.04
N ARG A 350 7.61 -9.76 0.76
CA ARG A 350 8.60 -9.39 1.76
C ARG A 350 8.20 -8.15 2.55
N ARG A 351 7.65 -7.14 1.87
CA ARG A 351 7.39 -5.82 2.49
C ARG A 351 5.98 -5.71 3.07
N ILE A 352 5.04 -6.47 2.54
CA ILE A 352 3.67 -6.48 3.02
C ILE A 352 3.40 -7.76 3.82
N LEU A 353 3.32 -8.94 3.21
CA LEU A 353 2.83 -10.13 3.89
C LEU A 353 3.73 -10.59 5.05
N ASN A 354 5.05 -10.63 4.87
CA ASN A 354 5.99 -10.97 5.95
C ASN A 354 5.91 -9.95 7.10
N MET A 355 5.81 -8.65 6.78
CA MET A 355 5.67 -7.63 7.82
C MET A 355 4.31 -7.71 8.53
N LEU A 356 3.23 -8.00 7.80
CA LEU A 356 1.92 -8.27 8.40
C LEU A 356 1.96 -9.50 9.31
N MET A 357 2.74 -10.53 8.98
CA MET A 357 2.97 -11.67 9.87
C MET A 357 3.69 -11.22 11.14
N HIS A 358 4.78 -10.45 11.02
CA HIS A 358 5.52 -9.92 12.19
C HIS A 358 4.69 -9.00 13.08
N LEU A 359 3.75 -8.25 12.48
CA LEU A 359 2.79 -7.41 13.20
C LEU A 359 1.63 -8.22 13.82
N GLY A 360 1.60 -9.54 13.64
CA GLY A 360 0.52 -10.42 14.14
C GLY A 360 -0.79 -10.31 13.37
N ILE A 361 -0.77 -9.67 12.21
CA ILE A 361 -1.96 -9.39 11.41
C ILE A 361 -2.36 -10.60 10.58
N VAL A 362 -1.39 -11.34 10.02
CA VAL A 362 -1.63 -12.59 9.29
C VAL A 362 -0.88 -13.75 9.93
N ARG A 363 -1.40 -14.96 9.73
CA ARG A 363 -0.71 -16.22 9.94
C ARG A 363 -0.12 -16.69 8.63
N TRP A 364 1.02 -17.36 8.71
CA TRP A 364 1.70 -17.93 7.55
C TRP A 364 1.89 -19.44 7.72
N GLY A 365 1.34 -20.22 6.82
CA GLY A 365 1.41 -21.67 6.84
C GLY A 365 2.05 -22.25 5.60
N GLN A 366 2.30 -23.55 5.65
CA GLN A 366 2.75 -24.33 4.50
C GLN A 366 1.95 -25.63 4.43
N THR A 367 1.39 -25.94 3.25
CA THR A 367 0.67 -27.21 3.03
C THR A 367 1.66 -28.38 2.97
N ALA A 368 1.14 -29.61 3.00
CA ALA A 368 1.97 -30.82 2.85
C ALA A 368 2.75 -30.85 1.52
N GLU A 369 2.24 -30.17 0.49
CA GLU A 369 2.85 -30.05 -0.84
C GLU A 369 3.87 -28.90 -0.94
N GLY A 370 4.12 -28.20 0.17
CA GLY A 370 5.06 -27.09 0.23
C GLY A 370 4.48 -25.74 -0.19
N VAL A 371 3.18 -25.65 -0.47
CA VAL A 371 2.51 -24.40 -0.90
C VAL A 371 2.35 -23.44 0.28
N HIS A 372 2.79 -22.19 0.12
CA HIS A 372 2.61 -21.16 1.13
C HIS A 372 1.18 -20.62 1.13
N VAL A 373 0.59 -20.55 2.33
CA VAL A 373 -0.76 -20.05 2.55
C VAL A 373 -0.79 -19.01 3.67
N VAL A 374 -1.71 -18.06 3.55
CA VAL A 374 -1.89 -17.00 4.56
C VAL A 374 -3.35 -16.88 4.98
N LYS A 375 -3.56 -16.44 6.22
CA LYS A 375 -4.89 -16.17 6.79
C LYS A 375 -4.83 -15.00 7.76
N ILE A 376 -5.79 -14.07 7.68
CA ILE A 376 -5.88 -12.94 8.59
C ILE A 376 -6.21 -13.41 10.02
N THR A 377 -5.57 -12.81 11.02
CA THR A 377 -5.91 -13.04 12.44
C THR A 377 -7.11 -12.18 12.87
N PRO A 378 -7.82 -12.56 13.95
CA PRO A 378 -8.84 -11.69 14.55
C PRO A 378 -8.28 -10.31 14.97
N GLN A 379 -7.06 -10.28 15.51
CA GLN A 379 -6.35 -9.05 15.86
C GLN A 379 -6.05 -8.20 14.63
N GLY A 380 -5.62 -8.83 13.53
CA GLY A 380 -5.37 -8.18 12.26
C GLY A 380 -6.59 -7.48 11.70
N LYS A 381 -7.76 -8.16 11.71
CA LYS A 381 -9.03 -7.54 11.31
C LYS A 381 -9.35 -6.29 12.11
N TRP A 382 -9.16 -6.34 13.44
CA TRP A 382 -9.41 -5.21 14.33
C TRP A 382 -8.43 -4.05 14.08
N LEU A 383 -7.13 -4.33 13.97
CA LEU A 383 -6.09 -3.33 13.72
C LEU A 383 -6.33 -2.58 12.41
N ILE A 384 -6.61 -3.31 11.32
CA ILE A 384 -6.82 -2.75 9.98
C ILE A 384 -8.12 -1.92 9.92
N SER A 385 -9.20 -2.40 10.54
CA SER A 385 -10.49 -1.69 10.55
C SER A 385 -10.45 -0.42 11.41
N GLY A 386 -9.74 -0.48 12.55
CA GLY A 386 -9.64 0.62 13.51
C GLY A 386 -8.61 1.69 13.17
N ASN A 387 -7.59 1.36 12.35
CA ASN A 387 -6.48 2.27 12.05
C ASN A 387 -6.36 2.52 10.54
N THR A 388 -6.70 3.73 10.14
CA THR A 388 -6.49 4.22 8.78
C THR A 388 -5.47 5.34 8.78
N LEU A 389 -4.59 5.34 7.79
CA LEU A 389 -3.58 6.36 7.61
C LEU A 389 -4.06 7.39 6.58
N ALA A 390 -4.08 8.67 6.95
CA ALA A 390 -4.41 9.74 6.02
C ALA A 390 -3.25 10.00 5.04
N PHE A 391 -3.54 10.62 3.90
CA PHE A 391 -2.51 10.93 2.92
C PHE A 391 -1.44 11.94 3.40
N GLU A 392 -1.82 12.90 4.23
CA GLU A 392 -0.87 13.89 4.75
C GLU A 392 -0.01 13.36 5.89
N ASP A 393 -0.36 12.19 6.45
CA ASP A 393 0.45 11.58 7.50
C ASP A 393 1.82 11.22 6.92
N THR A 394 2.83 11.99 7.31
CA THR A 394 4.24 11.77 7.01
C THR A 394 4.96 11.35 8.29
N LEU A 395 6.03 10.58 8.12
CA LEU A 395 6.91 10.22 9.22
C LEU A 395 8.17 11.06 9.10
N ASN A 396 8.49 11.82 10.14
CA ASN A 396 9.79 12.47 10.26
C ASN A 396 10.63 11.66 11.25
N LEU A 397 11.58 10.88 10.74
CA LEU A 397 12.49 10.06 11.53
C LEU A 397 13.84 10.74 11.81
N GLY A 398 14.03 12.00 11.40
CA GLY A 398 15.37 12.53 11.16
C GLY A 398 16.00 11.89 9.92
N ASN A 399 17.05 12.51 9.36
CA ASN A 399 17.64 12.03 8.12
C ASN A 399 18.20 10.61 8.29
N PRO A 400 17.94 9.68 7.34
CA PRO A 400 18.72 8.45 7.27
C PRO A 400 20.20 8.82 7.03
N PRO A 401 21.16 8.04 7.55
CA PRO A 401 22.55 8.22 7.17
C PRO A 401 22.67 8.05 5.64
N VAL A 402 23.33 9.01 5.01
CA VAL A 402 23.62 9.07 3.56
C VAL A 402 24.50 7.90 3.14
#